data_AF-A0A6I9Z6M4-F1
#
_entry.id   AF-A0A6I9Z6M4-F1
#
_cell.length_a   1.000
_cell.length_b   1.000
_cell.length_c   1.000
_cell.angle_alpha   90.00
_cell.angle_beta   90.00
_cell.angle_gamma   90.00
#
_symmetry.space_group_name_H-M   'P 1'
#
loop_
_entity.id
_entity.type
_entity.pdbx_description
1 polymer ?
#
loop_
_entity_poly.entity_id
_entity_poly.type
_entity_poly.pdbx_seq_one_letter_code
_entity_poly.pdbx_strand_id
1 'polypeptide(L)'
;SRPLPGLATLSLASNRLGQLEPGVPGALPQLRELLLQDNPWVCSCSILPLWRWLSHNRDKVREKSLLLCRVPELLNKYPIMAFGDESFRQCQDTSLSPKHYIAFFTIGPFSFLASIFFCTFLGSLVVFYHSLRRESHCWRRPRICRVH
;
A
#
# COMPACT_ATOMS: atom_id res chain seq x y z
N SER A 1 25.96 -10.32 -2.61
CA SER A 1 26.14 -11.74 -2.99
C SER A 1 27.15 -11.81 -4.12
N ARG A 2 28.17 -12.68 -4.02
CA ARG A 2 29.16 -12.89 -5.09
C ARG A 2 28.51 -13.83 -6.12
N PRO A 3 28.39 -13.46 -7.41
CA PRO A 3 27.76 -14.31 -8.41
C PRO A 3 28.54 -15.61 -8.55
N LEU A 4 27.84 -16.72 -8.78
CA LEU A 4 28.41 -18.06 -9.01
C LEU A 4 28.45 -18.31 -10.53
N PRO A 5 29.54 -17.92 -11.23
CA PRO A 5 29.56 -17.87 -12.69
C PRO A 5 29.55 -19.24 -13.37
N GLY A 6 29.73 -20.34 -12.62
CA GLY A 6 29.75 -21.70 -13.19
C GLY A 6 28.57 -22.58 -12.78
N LEU A 7 27.60 -22.06 -12.02
CA LEU A 7 26.51 -22.89 -11.49
C LEU A 7 25.47 -23.16 -12.59
N ALA A 8 25.49 -24.39 -13.13
CA ALA A 8 24.56 -24.82 -14.17
C ALA A 8 23.24 -25.37 -13.61
N THR A 9 23.27 -26.02 -12.46
CA THR A 9 22.09 -26.62 -11.82
C THR A 9 22.01 -26.14 -10.38
N LEU A 10 20.84 -25.65 -9.97
CA LEU A 10 20.54 -25.27 -8.59
C LEU A 10 19.29 -26.03 -8.13
N SER A 11 19.41 -26.78 -7.04
CA SER A 11 18.27 -27.41 -6.40
C SER A 11 17.87 -26.64 -5.15
N LEU A 12 16.65 -26.12 -5.14
CA LEU A 12 15.96 -25.56 -3.97
C LEU A 12 14.71 -26.39 -3.63
N ALA A 13 14.59 -27.60 -4.19
CA ALA A 13 13.47 -28.49 -3.92
C ALA A 13 13.41 -28.91 -2.44
N SER A 14 12.21 -29.24 -1.95
CA SER A 14 11.99 -29.72 -0.57
C SER A 14 12.51 -28.76 0.51
N ASN A 15 12.43 -27.46 0.26
CA ASN A 15 12.75 -26.42 1.23
C ASN A 15 11.46 -25.83 1.83
N ARG A 16 11.60 -24.76 2.63
CA ARG A 16 10.47 -24.04 3.24
C ARG A 16 10.24 -22.68 2.60
N LEU A 17 10.47 -22.57 1.29
CA LEU A 17 10.29 -21.31 0.56
C LEU A 17 8.80 -21.02 0.34
N GLY A 18 8.33 -19.89 0.86
CA GLY A 18 7.00 -19.36 0.54
C GLY A 18 6.98 -18.48 -0.71
N GLN A 19 8.12 -17.86 -1.02
CA GLN A 19 8.32 -16.95 -2.15
C GLN A 19 9.79 -17.00 -2.57
N LEU A 20 10.09 -16.58 -3.80
CA LEU A 20 11.46 -16.49 -4.30
C LEU A 20 11.67 -15.12 -4.94
N GLU A 21 12.60 -14.36 -4.37
CA GLU A 21 12.97 -13.05 -4.89
C GLU A 21 13.65 -13.18 -6.27
N PRO A 22 13.33 -12.30 -7.23
CA PRO A 22 13.85 -12.38 -8.59
C PRO A 22 15.36 -12.14 -8.67
N GLY A 23 15.93 -11.50 -7.64
CA GLY A 23 17.38 -11.30 -7.52
C GLY A 23 18.17 -12.60 -7.34
N VAL A 24 17.56 -13.67 -6.82
CA VAL A 24 18.27 -14.95 -6.58
C VAL A 24 18.56 -15.68 -7.90
N PRO A 25 17.57 -15.93 -8.78
CA PRO A 25 17.85 -16.51 -10.10
C PRO A 25 18.55 -15.51 -11.04
N GLY A 26 18.25 -14.21 -10.92
CA GLY A 26 18.87 -13.17 -11.75
C GLY A 26 20.38 -13.03 -11.54
N ALA A 27 20.89 -13.42 -10.37
CA ALA A 27 22.32 -13.43 -10.05
C ALA A 27 23.08 -14.63 -10.64
N LEU A 28 22.40 -15.56 -11.32
CA LEU A 28 22.96 -16.81 -11.84
C LEU A 28 22.79 -16.89 -13.38
N PRO A 29 23.59 -16.12 -14.15
CA PRO A 29 23.43 -16.01 -15.61
C PRO A 29 23.67 -17.33 -16.36
N GLN A 30 24.48 -18.24 -15.81
CA GLN A 30 24.79 -19.55 -16.41
C GLN A 30 23.86 -20.68 -15.95
N LEU A 31 22.83 -20.36 -15.16
CA LEU A 31 21.88 -21.36 -14.68
C LEU A 31 21.08 -21.95 -15.84
N ARG A 32 21.14 -23.28 -15.97
CA ARG A 32 20.44 -24.09 -16.97
C ARG A 32 19.25 -24.83 -16.38
N GLU A 33 19.32 -25.20 -15.10
CA GLU A 33 18.28 -25.97 -14.44
C GLU A 33 18.05 -25.51 -13.00
N LEU A 34 16.79 -25.30 -12.65
CA LEU A 34 16.34 -24.90 -11.32
C LEU A 34 15.21 -25.83 -10.84
N LEU A 35 15.43 -26.48 -9.70
CA LEU A 35 14.45 -27.35 -9.05
C LEU A 35 13.81 -26.61 -7.86
N LEU A 36 12.47 -26.58 -7.82
CA LEU A 36 11.67 -25.75 -6.91
C LEU A 36 10.48 -26.50 -6.28
N GLN A 37 10.30 -27.76 -6.63
CA GLN A 37 9.21 -28.61 -6.14
C GLN A 37 9.26 -28.79 -4.62
N ASP A 38 8.14 -29.20 -4.04
CA ASP A 38 8.01 -29.49 -2.60
C ASP A 38 8.34 -28.32 -1.67
N ASN A 39 8.02 -27.09 -2.11
CA ASN A 39 8.07 -25.89 -1.27
C ASN A 39 6.66 -25.41 -0.90
N PRO A 40 6.48 -24.77 0.27
CA PRO A 40 5.21 -24.23 0.73
C PRO A 40 4.86 -22.89 0.07
N TRP A 41 4.72 -22.87 -1.26
CA TRP A 41 4.49 -21.64 -2.02
C TRP A 41 3.23 -20.88 -1.58
N VAL A 42 3.40 -19.59 -1.32
CA VAL A 42 2.34 -18.67 -0.90
C VAL A 42 1.82 -17.94 -2.13
N CYS A 43 0.74 -18.44 -2.71
CA CYS A 43 0.07 -17.89 -3.88
C CYS A 43 -0.82 -16.70 -3.51
N SER A 44 -0.14 -15.61 -3.16
CA SER A 44 -0.68 -14.26 -2.99
C SER A 44 0.06 -13.31 -3.93
N CYS A 45 -0.11 -11.99 -3.77
CA CYS A 45 0.70 -11.01 -4.51
C CYS A 45 2.21 -11.18 -4.32
N SER A 46 2.67 -11.81 -3.24
CA SER A 46 4.10 -12.07 -3.01
C SER A 46 4.72 -13.11 -3.95
N ILE A 47 3.92 -13.98 -4.60
CA ILE A 47 4.43 -14.97 -5.57
C ILE A 47 4.73 -14.38 -6.94
N LEU A 48 4.22 -13.17 -7.20
CA LEU A 48 4.28 -12.49 -8.50
C LEU A 48 5.70 -12.43 -9.09
N PRO A 49 6.77 -12.11 -8.33
CA PRO A 49 8.12 -12.10 -8.88
C PRO A 49 8.58 -13.48 -9.38
N LEU A 50 8.28 -14.54 -8.63
CA LEU A 50 8.58 -15.92 -9.05
C LEU A 50 7.77 -16.29 -10.29
N TRP A 51 6.46 -16.01 -10.29
CA TRP A 51 5.59 -16.28 -11.44
C TRP A 51 6.10 -15.60 -12.72
N ARG A 52 6.48 -14.31 -12.63
CA ARG A 52 7.09 -13.58 -13.76
C ARG A 52 8.38 -14.23 -14.21
N TRP A 53 9.25 -14.62 -13.28
CA TRP A 53 10.52 -15.26 -13.62
C TRP A 53 10.30 -16.60 -14.34
N LEU A 54 9.39 -17.44 -13.83
CA LEU A 54 9.03 -18.73 -14.44
C LEU A 54 8.42 -18.55 -15.84
N SER A 55 7.63 -17.50 -16.03
CA SER A 55 7.03 -17.15 -17.33
C SER A 55 8.08 -16.78 -18.38
N HIS A 56 9.18 -16.14 -17.99
CA HIS A 56 10.29 -15.76 -18.88
C HIS A 56 11.36 -16.85 -19.04
N ASN A 57 11.55 -17.73 -18.05
CA ASN A 57 12.62 -18.73 -18.01
C ASN A 57 12.07 -20.15 -18.11
N ARG A 58 11.17 -20.38 -19.07
CA ARG A 58 10.42 -21.63 -19.20
C ARG A 58 11.32 -22.84 -19.43
N ASP A 59 12.42 -22.68 -20.13
CA ASP A 59 13.39 -23.74 -20.43
C ASP A 59 14.19 -24.20 -19.19
N LYS A 60 14.30 -23.35 -18.16
CA LYS A 60 15.16 -23.61 -16.99
C LYS A 60 14.51 -24.44 -15.89
N VAL A 61 13.23 -24.75 -16.00
CA VAL A 61 12.47 -25.52 -14.99
C VAL A 61 11.71 -26.63 -15.71
N ARG A 62 12.09 -27.89 -15.48
CA ARG A 62 11.47 -29.05 -16.14
C ARG A 62 10.09 -29.39 -15.57
N GLU A 63 9.95 -29.35 -14.24
CA GLU A 63 8.75 -29.84 -13.53
C GLU A 63 7.82 -28.71 -13.05
N LYS A 64 7.45 -27.79 -13.95
CA LYS A 64 6.62 -26.63 -13.58
C LYS A 64 5.23 -26.99 -13.06
N SER A 65 4.68 -28.12 -13.52
CA SER A 65 3.39 -28.63 -13.05
C SER A 65 3.41 -29.05 -11.59
N LEU A 66 4.61 -29.30 -11.02
CA LEU A 66 4.79 -29.64 -9.61
C LEU A 66 5.02 -28.41 -8.72
N LEU A 67 5.07 -27.21 -9.30
CA LEU A 67 5.12 -25.96 -8.54
C LEU A 67 3.71 -25.60 -8.11
N LEU A 68 3.34 -26.11 -6.94
CA LEU A 68 2.00 -26.03 -6.40
C LEU A 68 1.91 -25.04 -5.23
N CYS A 69 0.83 -24.29 -5.19
CA CYS A 69 0.45 -23.48 -4.06
C CYS A 69 0.19 -24.35 -2.82
N ARG A 70 0.63 -23.87 -1.65
CA ARG A 70 0.24 -24.44 -0.35
C ARG A 70 -0.59 -23.48 0.48
N VAL A 71 -0.38 -22.18 0.29
CA VAL A 71 -1.09 -21.10 0.98
C VAL A 71 -1.60 -20.13 -0.10
N PRO A 72 -2.80 -19.55 0.03
CA PRO A 72 -3.83 -19.86 1.02
C PRO A 72 -4.43 -21.26 0.80
N GLU A 73 -5.12 -21.78 1.83
CA GLU A 73 -5.71 -23.13 1.81
C GLU A 73 -6.66 -23.37 0.62
N LEU A 74 -7.39 -22.32 0.21
CA LEU A 74 -8.30 -22.36 -0.94
C LEU A 74 -7.59 -22.73 -2.25
N LEU A 75 -6.31 -22.37 -2.37
CA LEU A 75 -5.48 -22.63 -3.54
C LEU A 75 -4.53 -23.81 -3.30
N ASN A 76 -4.67 -24.59 -2.23
CA ASN A 76 -3.77 -25.69 -1.95
C ASN A 76 -3.75 -26.70 -3.12
N LYS A 77 -2.55 -27.07 -3.55
CA LYS A 77 -2.28 -27.90 -4.73
C LYS A 77 -2.63 -27.26 -6.08
N TYR A 78 -2.98 -25.97 -6.13
CA TYR A 78 -3.20 -25.27 -7.40
C TYR A 78 -1.85 -24.95 -8.07
N PRO A 79 -1.68 -25.17 -9.39
CA PRO A 79 -0.40 -24.90 -10.06
C PRO A 79 -0.11 -23.40 -10.20
N ILE A 80 1.10 -22.97 -9.85
CA ILE A 80 1.52 -21.55 -9.96
C ILE A 80 1.42 -21.07 -11.42
N MET A 81 1.80 -21.91 -12.38
CA MET A 81 1.76 -21.55 -13.80
C MET A 81 0.35 -21.54 -14.41
N ALA A 82 -0.68 -21.92 -13.66
CA ALA A 82 -2.07 -21.86 -14.11
C ALA A 82 -2.72 -20.48 -13.89
N PHE A 83 -2.08 -19.56 -13.15
CA PHE A 83 -2.54 -18.17 -13.06
C PHE A 83 -2.22 -17.41 -14.35
N GLY A 84 -3.15 -16.55 -14.76
CA GLY A 84 -2.93 -15.56 -15.82
C GLY A 84 -2.50 -14.21 -15.25
N ASP A 85 -1.98 -13.32 -16.11
CA ASP A 85 -1.60 -11.94 -15.72
C ASP A 85 -2.74 -11.17 -15.03
N GLU A 86 -3.97 -11.44 -15.45
CA GLU A 86 -5.19 -10.85 -14.88
C GLU A 86 -5.30 -11.06 -13.36
N SER A 87 -4.87 -12.23 -12.86
CA SER A 87 -4.89 -12.55 -11.43
C SER A 87 -3.97 -11.66 -10.60
N PHE A 88 -3.00 -11.00 -11.24
CA PHE A 88 -1.99 -10.18 -10.58
C PHE A 88 -2.14 -8.67 -10.85
N ARG A 89 -3.15 -8.24 -11.61
CA ARG A 89 -3.38 -6.80 -11.92
C ARG A 89 -3.56 -5.96 -10.66
N GLN A 90 -4.18 -6.50 -9.62
CA GLN A 90 -4.42 -5.82 -8.35
C GLN A 90 -3.21 -5.80 -7.40
N CYS A 91 -2.11 -6.50 -7.73
CA CYS A 91 -0.96 -6.62 -6.82
C CYS A 91 -0.03 -5.39 -6.79
N GLN A 92 -0.38 -4.33 -7.51
CA GLN A 92 0.38 -3.09 -7.56
C GLN A 92 0.13 -2.18 -6.32
N ASP A 93 -0.82 -2.52 -5.45
CA ASP A 93 -1.41 -1.61 -4.45
C ASP A 93 -0.90 -1.78 -3.00
N THR A 94 0.26 -2.39 -2.77
CA THR A 94 0.86 -2.47 -1.40
C THR A 94 1.89 -1.40 -1.07
N SER A 95 1.97 -0.34 -1.88
CA SER A 95 2.56 0.92 -1.43
C SER A 95 1.43 1.94 -1.43
N LEU A 96 0.87 2.24 -0.26
CA LEU A 96 0.07 3.44 -0.06
C LEU A 96 0.86 4.60 -0.66
N SER A 97 0.45 5.04 -1.86
CA SER A 97 1.13 6.11 -2.58
C SER A 97 1.29 7.29 -1.61
N PRO A 98 2.45 7.96 -1.55
CA PRO A 98 2.66 9.13 -0.70
C PRO A 98 1.55 10.18 -0.85
N LYS A 99 0.87 10.19 -2.01
CA LYS A 99 -0.30 11.02 -2.30
C LYS A 99 -1.48 10.81 -1.34
N HIS A 100 -1.75 9.57 -0.91
CA HIS A 100 -2.83 9.29 0.05
C HIS A 100 -2.44 9.75 1.45
N TYR A 101 -1.18 9.55 1.84
CA TYR A 101 -0.64 10.08 3.09
C TYR A 101 -0.70 11.62 3.12
N ILE A 102 -0.31 12.28 2.02
CA ILE A 102 -0.40 13.74 1.87
C ILE A 102 -1.86 14.21 1.96
N ALA A 103 -2.82 13.50 1.37
CA ALA A 103 -4.24 13.83 1.48
C ALA A 103 -4.72 13.83 2.94
N PHE A 104 -4.37 12.81 3.72
CA PHE A 104 -4.72 12.75 5.15
C PHE A 104 -4.07 13.88 5.97
N PHE A 105 -2.80 14.18 5.70
CA PHE A 105 -2.07 15.25 6.41
C PHE A 105 -2.48 16.67 6.01
N THR A 106 -3.11 16.86 4.85
CA THR A 106 -3.55 18.18 4.38
C THR A 106 -5.01 18.45 4.74
N ILE A 107 -5.91 17.52 4.44
CA ILE A 107 -7.36 17.72 4.59
C ILE A 107 -7.74 17.98 6.06
N GLY A 108 -7.12 17.26 7.00
CA GLY A 108 -7.36 17.44 8.44
C GLY A 108 -7.09 18.87 8.92
N PRO A 109 -5.85 19.37 8.83
CA PRO A 109 -5.49 20.73 9.26
C PRO A 109 -6.28 21.84 8.57
N PHE A 110 -6.54 21.72 7.26
CA PHE A 110 -7.30 22.75 6.54
C PHE A 110 -8.74 22.85 7.04
N SER A 111 -9.41 21.72 7.30
CA SER A 111 -10.77 21.73 7.84
C SER A 111 -10.85 22.36 9.24
N PHE A 112 -9.85 22.09 10.08
CA PHE A 112 -9.76 22.64 11.43
C PHE A 112 -9.53 24.17 11.41
N LEU A 113 -8.58 24.65 10.59
CA LEU A 113 -8.30 26.07 10.46
C LEU A 113 -9.48 26.85 9.88
N ALA A 114 -10.17 26.29 8.88
CA ALA A 114 -11.37 26.91 8.31
C ALA A 114 -12.50 27.03 9.35
N SER A 115 -12.69 26.01 10.19
CA SER A 115 -13.67 26.05 11.28
C SER A 115 -13.34 27.12 12.33
N ILE A 116 -12.08 27.20 12.77
CA ILE A 116 -11.63 28.25 13.72
C ILE A 116 -11.87 29.64 13.14
N PHE A 117 -11.51 29.85 11.88
CA PHE A 117 -11.69 31.15 11.22
C PHE A 117 -13.18 31.52 11.17
N PHE A 118 -14.04 30.60 10.76
CA PHE A 118 -15.48 30.85 10.68
C PHE A 118 -16.10 31.14 12.06
N CYS A 119 -15.74 30.36 13.09
CA CYS A 119 -16.22 30.55 14.45
C CYS A 119 -15.78 31.90 15.03
N THR A 120 -14.51 32.28 14.86
CA THR A 120 -13.98 33.55 15.37
C THR A 120 -14.56 34.75 14.63
N PHE A 121 -14.74 34.65 13.32
CA PHE A 121 -15.36 35.70 12.51
C PHE A 121 -16.82 35.92 12.89
N LEU A 122 -17.64 34.85 12.93
CA LEU A 122 -19.03 34.94 13.36
C LEU A 122 -19.15 35.45 14.79
N GLY A 123 -18.33 34.95 15.71
CA GLY A 123 -18.31 35.42 17.09
C GLY A 123 -17.99 36.92 17.19
N SER A 124 -17.01 37.39 16.43
CA SER A 124 -16.62 38.81 16.39
C SER A 124 -17.72 39.68 15.78
N LEU A 125 -18.37 39.23 14.71
CA LEU A 125 -19.52 39.93 14.12
C LEU A 125 -20.70 40.03 15.09
N VAL A 126 -21.00 38.96 15.83
CA VAL A 126 -22.08 38.95 16.84
C VAL A 126 -21.75 39.91 17.98
N VAL A 127 -20.52 39.88 18.50
CA VAL A 127 -20.07 40.80 19.57
C VAL A 127 -20.11 42.25 19.09
N PHE A 128 -19.61 42.52 17.88
CA PHE A 128 -19.63 43.85 17.29
C PHE A 128 -21.06 44.36 17.05
N TYR A 129 -21.93 43.53 16.47
CA TYR A 129 -23.34 43.84 16.31
C TYR A 129 -24.03 44.10 17.65
N HIS A 130 -23.76 43.27 18.66
CA HIS A 130 -24.28 43.48 20.00
C HIS A 130 -23.75 44.76 20.64
N SER A 131 -22.47 45.10 20.43
CA SER A 131 -21.86 46.34 20.92
C SER A 131 -22.50 47.57 20.27
N LEU A 132 -22.66 47.59 18.94
CA LEU A 132 -23.36 48.66 18.22
C LEU A 132 -24.83 48.77 18.66
N ARG A 133 -25.49 47.64 18.90
CA ARG A 133 -26.86 47.62 19.40
C ARG A 133 -26.92 48.15 20.84
N ARG A 134 -25.96 47.79 21.70
CA ARG A 134 -25.86 48.30 23.07
C ARG A 134 -25.60 49.81 23.07
N GLU A 135 -24.67 50.29 22.25
CA GLU A 135 -24.40 51.73 22.08
C GLU A 135 -25.64 52.46 21.57
N SER A 136 -26.31 51.98 20.52
CA SER A 136 -27.52 52.62 20.00
C SER A 136 -28.71 52.61 21.00
N HIS A 137 -28.86 51.56 21.81
CA HIS A 137 -29.81 51.56 22.94
C HIS A 137 -29.42 52.60 24.01
N CYS A 138 -28.13 52.77 24.24
CA CYS A 138 -27.58 53.72 25.21
C CYS A 138 -27.78 55.18 24.78
N TRP A 139 -27.59 55.46 23.48
CA TRP A 139 -27.96 56.73 22.85
C TRP A 139 -29.46 57.03 22.99
N ARG A 140 -30.33 56.01 22.90
CA ARG A 140 -31.79 56.18 23.05
C ARG A 140 -32.27 56.28 24.50
N ARG A 141 -31.57 55.69 25.48
CA ARG A 141 -31.92 55.77 26.92
C ARG A 141 -30.68 56.04 27.79
N PRO A 142 -30.17 57.28 27.81
CA PRO A 142 -28.91 57.64 28.48
C PRO A 142 -28.92 57.42 30.00
N ARG A 143 -30.11 57.48 30.64
CA ARG A 143 -30.26 57.35 32.09
C ARG A 143 -30.01 55.94 32.65
N ILE A 144 -29.95 54.92 31.80
CA ILE A 144 -29.80 53.51 32.23
C ILE A 144 -28.34 53.03 32.10
N CYS A 145 -27.48 53.74 31.35
CA CYS A 145 -26.13 53.28 31.03
C CYS A 145 -24.99 53.84 31.90
N ARG A 146 -25.26 54.73 32.86
CA ARG A 146 -24.25 55.07 33.88
C ARG A 146 -24.55 54.29 35.13
N VAL A 147 -23.96 53.10 35.27
CA VAL A 147 -23.30 52.58 36.49
C VAL A 147 -22.49 51.34 36.08
N HIS A 148 -21.18 51.43 36.35
CA HIS A 148 -20.09 50.43 36.24
C HIS A 148 -19.70 49.88 34.88
#